data_AF-A0A524GHC6-F1
#
_entry.id   AF-A0A524GHC6-F1
#
_cell.length_a   1.000
_cell.length_b   1.000
_cell.length_c   1.000
_cell.angle_alpha   90.00
_cell.angle_beta   90.00
_cell.angle_gamma   90.00
#
_symmetry.space_group_name_H-M   'P 1'
#
loop_
_entity.id
_entity.type
_entity.pdbx_description
1 polymer ?
#
loop_
_entity_poly.entity_id
_entity_poly.type
_entity_poly.pdbx_seq_one_letter_code
_entity_poly.pdbx_strand_id
1 'polypeptide(L)'
;MTTAELHRVAEKEGLRFDQAEKDYVILWLLSGLVNSGMKDHGWVFKGGTCLRHCYYRGYRFSEDIDFSCRDSGDNLDASLHLLDM
;
A
#
# COMPACT_ATOMS: atom_id res chain seq x y z
N MET A 1 -13.54 6.15 -6.80
CA MET A 1 -14.55 5.23 -6.24
C MET A 1 -15.40 6.02 -5.26
N THR A 2 -16.72 5.96 -5.40
CA THR A 2 -17.69 6.55 -4.47
C THR A 2 -17.99 5.60 -3.32
N THR A 3 -18.57 6.11 -2.23
CA THR A 3 -19.00 5.28 -1.09
C THR A 3 -20.00 4.19 -1.50
N ALA A 4 -20.94 4.51 -2.40
CA ALA A 4 -21.92 3.55 -2.90
C ALA A 4 -21.27 2.43 -3.73
N GLU A 5 -20.27 2.75 -4.56
CA GLU A 5 -19.49 1.75 -5.30
C GLU A 5 -18.69 0.86 -4.35
N LEU A 6 -18.08 1.45 -3.31
CA LEU A 6 -17.32 0.69 -2.33
C LEU A 6 -18.20 -0.27 -1.50
N HIS A 7 -19.42 0.13 -1.15
CA HIS A 7 -20.39 -0.76 -0.52
C HIS A 7 -20.73 -1.97 -1.40
N ARG A 8 -20.92 -1.76 -2.70
CA ARG A 8 -21.20 -2.85 -3.65
C ARG A 8 -20.02 -3.82 -3.77
N VAL A 9 -18.80 -3.29 -3.76
CA VAL A 9 -17.58 -4.13 -3.76
C VAL A 9 -17.48 -4.93 -2.46
N ALA A 10 -17.71 -4.29 -1.31
CA ALA A 10 -17.68 -4.98 -0.01
C ALA A 10 -18.69 -6.13 0.05
N GLU A 11 -19.93 -5.90 -0.39
CA GLU A 11 -20.98 -6.92 -0.44
C GLU A 11 -20.60 -8.07 -1.38
N LYS A 12 -20.15 -7.76 -2.61
CA LYS A 12 -19.75 -8.77 -3.60
C LYS A 12 -18.61 -9.67 -3.10
N GLU A 13 -17.65 -9.10 -2.38
CA GLU A 13 -16.49 -9.80 -1.86
C GLU A 13 -16.73 -10.42 -0.46
N GLY A 14 -17.94 -10.26 0.10
CA GLY A 14 -18.28 -10.78 1.43
C GLY A 14 -17.51 -10.11 2.56
N LEU A 15 -17.11 -8.85 2.38
CA LEU A 15 -16.30 -8.07 3.31
C LEU A 15 -17.17 -7.15 4.16
N ARG A 16 -16.72 -6.88 5.38
CA ARG A 16 -17.24 -5.74 6.13
C ARG A 16 -16.82 -4.44 5.42
N PHE A 17 -17.67 -3.42 5.49
CA PHE A 17 -17.43 -2.15 4.80
C PHE A 17 -16.15 -1.46 5.28
N ASP A 18 -15.90 -1.42 6.60
CA ASP A 18 -14.66 -0.88 7.19
C ASP A 18 -13.42 -1.54 6.61
N GLN A 19 -13.48 -2.86 6.37
CA GLN A 19 -12.36 -3.60 5.83
C GLN A 19 -12.09 -3.26 4.36
N ALA A 20 -13.15 -3.12 3.55
CA ALA A 20 -13.04 -2.72 2.16
C ALA A 20 -12.57 -1.26 2.03
N GLU A 21 -13.07 -0.37 2.90
CA GLU A 21 -12.66 1.03 2.95
C GLU A 21 -11.18 1.19 3.27
N LYS A 22 -10.69 0.53 4.32
CA LYS A 22 -9.26 0.55 4.67
C LYS A 22 -8.39 -0.01 3.55
N ASP A 23 -8.77 -1.14 2.96
CA ASP A 23 -8.02 -1.77 1.86
C ASP A 23 -7.97 -0.85 0.63
N TYR A 24 -9.07 -0.14 0.33
CA TYR A 24 -9.10 0.86 -0.72
C TYR A 24 -8.16 2.05 -0.44
N VAL A 25 -8.19 2.61 0.77
CA VAL A 25 -7.31 3.71 1.16
C VAL A 25 -5.84 3.29 1.06
N ILE A 26 -5.50 2.08 1.50
CA ILE A 26 -4.14 1.53 1.39
C ILE A 26 -3.69 1.43 -0.07
N LEU A 27 -4.53 0.88 -0.96
CA LEU A 27 -4.20 0.79 -2.38
C LEU A 27 -4.10 2.16 -3.05
N TRP A 28 -4.93 3.12 -2.63
CA TRP A 28 -4.85 4.49 -3.11
C TRP A 28 -3.56 5.19 -2.65
N LEU A 29 -3.15 5.01 -1.39
CA LEU A 29 -1.87 5.49 -0.87
C LEU A 29 -0.69 4.86 -1.60
N LEU A 30 -0.70 3.53 -1.80
CA LEU A 30 0.32 2.83 -2.59
C LEU A 30 0.41 3.38 -4.02
N SER A 31 -0.71 3.68 -4.66
CA SER A 31 -0.74 4.32 -5.97
C SER A 31 -0.10 5.72 -5.94
N GLY A 32 -0.30 6.49 -4.87
CA GLY A 32 0.36 7.79 -4.69
C GLY A 32 1.87 7.65 -4.50
N LEU A 33 2.29 6.74 -3.63
CA LEU A 33 3.70 6.45 -3.34
C LEU A 33 4.47 6.00 -4.59
N VAL A 34 3.87 5.19 -5.47
CA VAL A 34 4.52 4.79 -6.73
C VAL A 34 4.85 6.00 -7.62
N ASN A 35 4.09 7.09 -7.54
CA ASN A 35 4.32 8.30 -8.32
C ASN A 35 5.30 9.29 -7.66
N SER A 36 5.80 9.03 -6.45
CA SER A 36 6.71 9.95 -5.74
C SER A 36 8.20 9.77 -6.11
N GLY A 37 8.56 8.77 -6.92
CA GLY A 37 9.96 8.46 -7.23
C GLY A 37 10.64 7.52 -6.22
N MET A 38 9.92 7.06 -5.19
CA MET A 38 10.47 6.18 -4.13
C MET A 38 11.22 4.93 -4.64
N LYS A 39 10.81 4.39 -5.79
CA LYS A 39 11.41 3.20 -6.39
C LYS A 39 12.85 3.47 -6.84
N ASP A 40 13.10 4.67 -7.34
CA ASP A 40 14.42 5.10 -7.81
C ASP A 40 15.39 5.26 -6.64
N HIS A 41 14.85 5.50 -5.44
CA HIS A 41 15.58 5.55 -4.16
C HIS A 41 15.67 4.19 -3.45
N GLY A 42 15.40 3.08 -4.16
CA GLY A 42 15.66 1.74 -3.64
C GLY A 42 14.60 1.16 -2.70
N TRP A 43 13.43 1.79 -2.56
CA TRP A 43 12.34 1.24 -1.75
C TRP A 43 11.76 -0.03 -2.38
N VAL A 44 11.55 -1.05 -1.55
CA VAL A 44 11.01 -2.36 -1.92
C VAL A 44 9.83 -2.69 -1.03
N PHE A 45 8.65 -2.86 -1.64
CA PHE A 45 7.40 -3.18 -0.94
C PHE A 45 7.44 -4.58 -0.34
N LYS A 46 7.00 -4.73 0.91
CA LYS A 46 7.02 -5.99 1.66
C LYS A 46 5.89 -6.05 2.68
N GLY A 47 5.92 -7.06 3.55
CA GLY A 47 4.99 -7.18 4.67
C GLY A 47 3.62 -7.75 4.29
N GLY A 48 2.66 -7.64 5.22
CA GLY A 48 1.36 -8.31 5.11
C GLY A 48 0.51 -7.81 3.94
N THR A 49 0.54 -6.49 3.70
CA THR A 49 -0.18 -5.84 2.59
C THR A 49 0.36 -6.26 1.23
N CYS A 50 1.70 -6.37 1.09
CA CYS A 50 2.35 -6.88 -0.11
C CYS A 50 1.96 -8.34 -0.39
N LEU A 51 1.96 -9.20 0.62
CA LEU A 51 1.57 -10.61 0.46
C LEU A 51 0.14 -10.76 -0.08
N ARG A 52 -0.80 -9.96 0.42
CA ARG A 52 -2.19 -9.96 -0.04
C ARG A 52 -2.35 -9.49 -1.48
N HIS A 53 -1.75 -8.36 -1.82
CA HIS A 53 -2.02 -7.69 -3.10
C HIS A 53 -1.10 -8.12 -4.25
N CYS A 54 0.06 -8.70 -3.95
CA CYS A 54 1.02 -9.09 -4.98
C CYS A 54 1.15 -10.61 -5.18
N TYR A 55 0.83 -11.43 -4.17
CA TYR A 55 1.19 -12.86 -4.20
C TYR A 55 0.02 -13.81 -3.94
N TYR A 56 -0.87 -13.51 -2.98
CA TYR A 56 -1.86 -14.48 -2.49
C TYR A 56 -3.28 -13.92 -2.47
N ARG A 57 -4.08 -14.33 -3.46
CA ARG A 57 -5.52 -14.02 -3.48
C ARG A 57 -6.21 -14.58 -2.24
N GLY A 58 -6.97 -13.75 -1.53
CA GLY A 58 -7.69 -14.15 -0.32
C GLY A 58 -6.84 -14.19 0.96
N TYR A 59 -5.59 -13.71 0.92
CA TYR A 59 -4.78 -13.55 2.13
C TYR A 59 -5.43 -12.55 3.11
N ARG A 60 -5.06 -12.66 4.40
CA ARG A 60 -5.61 -11.79 5.45
C ARG A 60 -5.37 -10.31 5.13
N PHE A 61 -6.29 -9.48 5.59
CA PHE A 61 -6.08 -8.03 5.55
C PHE A 61 -4.97 -7.61 6.52
N SER A 62 -4.34 -6.49 6.19
CA SER A 62 -3.28 -5.85 6.95
C SER A 62 -3.46 -4.35 6.78
N GLU A 63 -3.16 -3.58 7.83
CA GLU A 63 -3.30 -2.12 7.82
C GLU A 63 -1.94 -1.43 7.59
N ASP A 64 -0.85 -2.09 7.96
CA ASP A 64 0.50 -1.55 7.81
C ASP A 64 0.99 -1.60 6.35
N ILE A 65 1.73 -0.57 5.95
CA ILE A 65 2.39 -0.49 4.65
C ILE A 65 3.91 -0.53 4.88
N ASP A 66 4.49 -1.71 4.68
CA ASP A 66 5.91 -1.94 4.96
C ASP A 66 6.78 -1.80 3.71
N PHE A 67 7.87 -1.05 3.83
CA PHE A 67 8.94 -1.01 2.84
C PHE A 67 10.29 -1.34 3.48
N SER A 68 11.20 -1.88 2.68
CA SER A 68 12.63 -1.88 3.01
C SER A 68 13.38 -1.08 1.95
N CYS A 69 14.41 -0.36 2.36
CA CYS A 69 15.28 0.34 1.45
C CYS A 69 16.51 -0.52 1.16
N ARG A 70 16.94 -0.59 -0.10
CA ARG A 70 18.22 -1.22 -0.43
C ARG A 70 19.36 -0.35 0.06
N ASP A 71 20.35 -0.99 0.66
CA ASP A 71 21.54 -0.30 1.14
C ASP A 71 22.41 0.13 -0.05
N SER A 72 22.27 1.37 -0.46
CA SER A 72 23.23 2.05 -1.32
C SER A 72 23.38 3.48 -0.84
N GLY A 73 24.50 3.76 -0.18
CA GLY A 73 25.01 5.09 0.22
C GLY A 73 23.94 6.09 0.63
N ASP A 74 23.44 6.85 -0.34
CA ASP A 74 22.61 8.03 -0.13
C ASP A 74 21.11 7.72 -0.02
N ASN A 75 20.69 6.44 -0.13
CA ASN A 75 19.27 6.08 -0.14
C ASN A 75 18.57 6.41 1.17
N LEU A 76 19.24 6.37 2.33
CA LEU A 76 18.61 6.71 3.61
C LEU A 76 18.27 8.19 3.69
N ASP A 77 19.22 9.07 3.35
CA ASP A 77 19.02 10.52 3.36
C ASP A 77 17.97 10.94 2.32
N ALA A 78 18.00 10.35 1.13
CA ALA A 78 16.98 10.57 0.12
C ALA A 78 15.58 10.11 0.58
N SER A 79 15.51 8.99 1.32
CA SER A 79 14.27 8.48 1.89
C SER A 79 13.70 9.41 2.96
N LEU A 80 14.57 9.96 3.83
CA LEU A 80 14.15 10.93 4.85
C LEU A 80 13.63 12.20 4.19
N HIS A 81 14.34 12.73 3.19
CA HIS A 81 13.88 13.93 2.48
C HIS A 81 12.53 13.73 1.78
N LEU A 82 12.30 12.56 1.18
CA LEU A 82 11.03 12.23 0.53
C LEU A 82 9.85 12.15 1.52
N LEU A 83 10.12 11.81 2.78
CA LEU A 83 9.09 11.72 3.84
C LEU A 83 8.86 13.04 4.59
N ASP A 84 9.84 13.94 4.57
CA ASP A 84 9.77 15.26 5.21
C ASP A 84 9.10 16.35 4.32
N MET A 85 8.74 16.01 3.07
CA MET A 85 8.03 16.90 2.13
C MET A 85 6.51 16.78 2.21
#